data_AF-A0A2D5TH64-F1
#
_entry.id   AF-A0A2D5TH64-F1
#
_cell.length_a   1.000
_cell.length_b   1.000
_cell.length_c   1.000
_cell.angle_alpha   90.00
_cell.angle_beta   90.00
_cell.angle_gamma   90.00
#
_symmetry.space_group_name_H-M   'P 1'
#
loop_
_entity.id
_entity.type
_entity.pdbx_description
1 polymer ?
#
loop_
_entity_poly.entity_id
_entity_poly.type
_entity_poly.pdbx_seq_one_letter_code
_entity_poly.pdbx_strand_id
1 'polypeptide(L)'
;MSFKVQPSSPDRPNRCQLFVPGSRPAIFEKAAASAADVINIDLEDSVSPADKSEARKNVIKGINELDWGTKTVSVRINGLDTEFWYRDIVDILEQAGDRI
;
A
#
# COMPACT_ATOMS: atom_id res chain seq x y z
N MET A 1 28.49 -21.21 7.26
CA MET A 1 28.70 -19.90 6.59
C MET A 1 28.47 -20.09 5.10
N SER A 2 27.71 -19.19 4.46
CA SER A 2 27.54 -19.22 3.00
C SER A 2 28.79 -18.62 2.35
N PHE A 3 29.34 -19.27 1.31
CA PHE A 3 30.44 -18.76 0.48
C PHE A 3 29.94 -17.92 -0.71
N LYS A 4 28.64 -17.61 -0.75
CA LYS A 4 28.03 -16.82 -1.82
C LYS A 4 27.95 -15.34 -1.43
N VAL A 5 28.18 -14.47 -2.41
CA VAL A 5 27.94 -13.02 -2.27
C VAL A 5 26.45 -12.79 -1.99
N GLN A 6 26.15 -11.81 -1.13
CA GLN A 6 24.76 -11.43 -0.86
C GLN A 6 24.11 -10.91 -2.15
N PRO A 7 22.87 -11.31 -2.46
CA PRO A 7 22.16 -10.74 -3.60
C PRO A 7 21.96 -9.24 -3.40
N SER A 8 22.01 -8.48 -4.50
CA SER A 8 21.69 -7.06 -4.47
C SER A 8 20.20 -6.85 -4.18
N SER A 9 19.88 -5.79 -3.46
CA SER A 9 18.50 -5.31 -3.31
C SER A 9 17.91 -4.89 -4.67
N PRO A 10 16.57 -4.80 -4.80
CA PRO A 10 15.93 -4.30 -6.01
C PRO A 10 16.46 -2.92 -6.42
N ASP A 11 16.77 -2.75 -7.70
CA ASP A 11 17.26 -1.50 -8.27
C ASP A 11 16.11 -0.54 -8.59
N ARG A 12 15.50 0.01 -7.54
CA ARG A 12 14.44 1.03 -7.65
C ARG A 12 14.63 2.17 -6.65
N PRO A 13 14.26 3.42 -6.98
CA PRO A 13 14.27 4.52 -6.02
C PRO A 13 13.38 4.20 -4.81
N ASN A 14 13.92 4.45 -3.61
CA ASN A 14 13.22 4.22 -2.34
C ASN A 14 13.63 5.24 -1.27
N ARG A 15 13.86 6.49 -1.68
CA ARG A 15 14.40 7.58 -0.82
C ARG A 15 13.34 8.12 0.14
N CYS A 16 12.08 8.08 -0.27
CA CYS A 16 10.95 8.55 0.51
C CYS A 16 9.75 7.61 0.33
N GLN A 17 9.20 7.16 1.45
CA GLN A 17 7.99 6.35 1.55
C GLN A 17 6.90 7.20 2.22
N LEU A 18 5.95 7.69 1.43
CA LEU A 18 4.86 8.54 1.92
C LEU A 18 3.68 7.69 2.38
N PHE A 19 3.24 7.87 3.62
CA PHE A 19 2.09 7.17 4.18
C PHE A 19 0.81 7.99 4.03
N VAL A 20 -0.27 7.32 3.60
CA VAL A 20 -1.62 7.88 3.55
C VAL A 20 -2.65 6.88 4.10
N PRO A 21 -3.53 7.29 5.04
CA PRO A 21 -4.59 6.41 5.55
C PRO A 21 -5.59 6.01 4.46
N GLY A 22 -5.90 4.70 4.36
CA GLY A 22 -6.90 4.15 3.46
C GLY A 22 -8.32 4.69 3.70
N SER A 23 -8.58 5.19 4.90
CA SER A 23 -9.86 5.83 5.28
C SER A 23 -10.04 7.26 4.72
N ARG A 24 -9.03 7.85 4.07
CA ARG A 24 -9.09 9.22 3.54
C ARG A 24 -8.78 9.26 2.03
N PRO A 25 -9.68 8.77 1.16
CA PRO A 25 -9.43 8.74 -0.29
C PRO A 25 -9.17 10.13 -0.90
N ALA A 26 -9.69 11.21 -0.30
CA ALA A 26 -9.49 12.58 -0.78
C ALA A 26 -8.02 13.05 -0.83
N ILE A 27 -7.08 12.34 -0.19
CA ILE A 27 -5.65 12.68 -0.24
C ILE A 27 -4.83 11.78 -1.17
N PHE A 28 -5.44 10.77 -1.81
CA PHE A 28 -4.71 9.85 -2.69
C PHE A 28 -4.18 10.54 -3.93
N GLU A 29 -4.97 11.38 -4.59
CA GLU A 29 -4.52 12.18 -5.73
C GLU A 29 -3.34 13.09 -5.37
N LYS A 30 -3.36 13.68 -4.18
CA LYS A 30 -2.25 14.49 -3.67
C LYS A 30 -1.00 13.65 -3.42
N ALA A 31 -1.16 12.40 -2.97
CA ALA A 31 -0.05 11.46 -2.79
C ALA A 31 0.53 11.03 -4.15
N ALA A 32 -0.33 10.73 -5.13
CA ALA A 32 0.07 10.42 -6.50
C ALA A 32 0.82 11.60 -7.16
N ALA A 33 0.43 12.84 -6.88
CA ALA A 33 1.12 14.04 -7.37
C ALA A 33 2.39 14.42 -6.58
N SER A 34 2.72 13.71 -5.49
CA SER A 34 3.87 14.06 -4.64
C SER A 34 5.22 13.75 -5.28
N ALA A 35 6.32 14.20 -4.67
CA ALA A 35 7.69 13.84 -5.08
C ALA A 35 8.19 12.51 -4.47
N ALA A 36 7.34 11.78 -3.72
CA ALA A 36 7.76 10.53 -3.08
C ALA A 36 7.99 9.41 -4.10
N ASP A 37 8.96 8.54 -3.81
CA ASP A 37 9.28 7.38 -4.66
C ASP A 37 8.26 6.24 -4.44
N VAL A 38 7.82 6.06 -3.19
CA VAL A 38 6.87 5.01 -2.79
C VAL A 38 5.70 5.61 -2.04
N ILE A 39 4.49 5.16 -2.37
CA ILE A 39 3.26 5.46 -1.63
C ILE A 39 2.86 4.22 -0.84
N ASN A 40 2.71 4.38 0.48
CA ASN A 40 2.12 3.38 1.35
C ASN A 40 0.69 3.81 1.68
N ILE A 41 -0.29 3.12 1.11
CA ILE A 41 -1.69 3.26 1.49
C ILE A 41 -1.92 2.36 2.70
N ASP A 42 -2.36 2.94 3.82
CA ASP A 42 -2.34 2.26 5.11
C ASP A 42 -3.70 1.70 5.50
N LEU A 43 -3.74 0.43 5.94
CA LEU A 43 -4.91 -0.23 6.54
C LEU A 43 -4.74 -0.50 8.04
N GLU A 44 -3.55 -0.24 8.59
CA GLU A 44 -3.17 -0.56 9.97
C GLU A 44 -3.47 0.62 10.91
N ASP A 45 -2.44 1.21 11.55
CA ASP A 45 -2.60 2.09 12.71
C ASP A 45 -3.21 3.45 12.41
N SER A 46 -3.12 3.94 11.16
CA SER A 46 -3.77 5.21 10.79
C SER A 46 -5.26 5.06 10.45
N VAL A 47 -5.81 3.84 10.55
CA VAL A 47 -7.21 3.52 10.26
C VAL A 47 -7.88 2.92 11.49
N SER A 48 -8.97 3.54 11.95
CA SER A 48 -9.74 3.04 13.10
C SER A 48 -10.31 1.65 12.79
N PRO A 49 -10.49 0.76 13.79
CA PRO A 49 -11.03 -0.58 13.56
C PRO A 49 -12.37 -0.60 12.82
N ALA A 50 -13.26 0.36 13.13
CA ALA A 50 -14.57 0.49 12.47
C ALA A 50 -14.45 0.85 10.99
N ASP A 51 -13.38 1.54 10.59
CA ASP A 51 -13.17 2.02 9.23
C ASP A 51 -12.40 1.03 8.35
N LYS A 52 -11.80 -0.04 8.90
CA LYS A 52 -10.90 -0.95 8.14
C LYS A 52 -11.56 -1.57 6.92
N SER A 53 -12.83 -1.97 7.05
CA SER A 53 -13.60 -2.54 5.94
C SER A 53 -13.79 -1.53 4.80
N GLU A 54 -14.14 -0.30 5.12
CA GLU A 54 -14.35 0.76 4.13
C GLU A 54 -13.02 1.27 3.55
N ALA A 55 -11.99 1.39 4.39
CA ALA A 55 -10.65 1.72 3.97
C ALA A 55 -10.14 0.72 2.92
N ARG A 56 -10.37 -0.58 3.09
CA ARG A 56 -9.97 -1.60 2.11
C ARG A 56 -10.61 -1.38 0.74
N LYS A 57 -11.90 -1.07 0.70
CA LYS A 57 -12.60 -0.72 -0.56
C LYS A 57 -12.03 0.54 -1.20
N ASN A 58 -11.75 1.56 -0.39
CA ASN A 58 -11.13 2.79 -0.86
C ASN A 58 -9.73 2.53 -1.45
N VAL A 59 -8.92 1.68 -0.80
CA VAL A 59 -7.60 1.28 -1.30
C VAL A 59 -7.71 0.57 -2.65
N ILE A 60 -8.58 -0.44 -2.77
CA ILE A 60 -8.81 -1.18 -4.02
C ILE A 60 -9.23 -0.20 -5.13
N LYS A 61 -10.21 0.65 -4.85
CA LYS A 61 -10.68 1.68 -5.79
C LYS A 61 -9.56 2.63 -6.19
N GLY A 62 -8.78 3.12 -5.23
CA GLY A 62 -7.68 4.04 -5.46
C GLY A 62 -6.56 3.42 -6.29
N ILE A 63 -6.24 2.14 -6.11
CA ILE A 63 -5.25 1.43 -6.94
C ILE A 63 -5.74 1.31 -8.38
N ASN A 64 -7.02 0.99 -8.58
CA ASN A 64 -7.59 0.74 -9.91
C ASN A 64 -7.86 2.02 -10.71
N GLU A 65 -8.32 3.09 -10.06
CA GLU A 65 -8.86 4.26 -10.75
C GLU A 65 -7.87 5.43 -10.85
N LEU A 66 -6.87 5.52 -9.97
CA LEU A 66 -5.93 6.65 -9.96
C LEU A 66 -4.68 6.37 -10.79
N ASP A 67 -4.17 7.42 -11.42
CA ASP A 67 -2.86 7.38 -12.07
C ASP A 67 -1.75 7.60 -11.03
N TRP A 68 -1.09 6.52 -10.63
CA TRP A 68 0.06 6.53 -9.74
C TRP A 68 1.39 6.84 -10.45
N GLY A 69 1.38 7.04 -11.78
CA GLY A 69 2.56 7.26 -12.59
C GLY A 69 3.57 6.13 -12.43
N THR A 70 4.82 6.50 -12.16
CA THR A 70 5.96 5.57 -11.97
C THR A 70 6.26 5.27 -10.49
N LYS A 71 5.38 5.65 -9.57
CA LYS A 71 5.60 5.40 -8.13
C LYS A 71 5.47 3.91 -7.84
N THR A 72 6.24 3.42 -6.87
CA THR A 72 5.90 2.13 -6.26
C THR A 72 4.68 2.33 -5.38
N VAL A 73 3.59 1.64 -5.67
CA VAL A 73 2.40 1.59 -4.81
C VAL A 73 2.55 0.39 -3.87
N SER A 74 2.28 0.60 -2.60
CA SER A 74 2.39 -0.39 -1.54
C SER A 74 1.21 -0.24 -0.60
N VAL A 75 0.73 -1.34 -0.03
CA VAL A 75 -0.31 -1.33 0.99
C VAL A 75 0.26 -1.90 2.28
N ARG A 76 0.15 -1.14 3.37
CA ARG A 76 0.44 -1.68 4.70
C ARG A 76 -0.80 -2.39 5.23
N ILE A 77 -0.76 -3.72 5.22
CA ILE A 77 -1.81 -4.57 5.79
C ILE A 77 -1.82 -4.49 7.32
N ASN A 78 -2.90 -4.99 7.92
CA ASN A 78 -2.97 -5.17 9.37
C ASN A 78 -2.02 -6.30 9.86
N GLY A 79 -1.67 -6.24 11.15
CA GLY A 79 -0.85 -7.26 11.81
C GLY A 79 -1.46 -8.66 11.79
N LEU A 80 -0.61 -9.69 11.73
CA LEU A 80 -1.01 -11.11 11.67
C LEU A 80 -1.76 -11.60 12.92
N ASP A 81 -1.67 -10.85 14.00
CA ASP A 81 -2.36 -11.03 15.28
C ASP A 81 -3.76 -10.41 15.32
N THR A 82 -4.20 -9.78 14.22
CA THR A 82 -5.54 -9.19 14.08
C THR A 82 -6.45 -10.06 13.22
N GLU A 83 -7.76 -9.84 13.30
CA GLU A 83 -8.72 -10.49 12.39
C GLU A 83 -8.73 -9.89 10.97
N PHE A 84 -8.02 -8.78 10.72
CA PHE A 84 -8.16 -8.01 9.50
C PHE A 84 -7.19 -8.43 8.39
N TRP A 85 -5.97 -8.89 8.74
CA TRP A 85 -4.87 -9.08 7.79
C TRP A 85 -5.21 -10.01 6.63
N TYR A 86 -5.92 -11.10 6.91
CA TYR A 86 -6.21 -12.13 5.91
C TYR A 86 -7.12 -11.56 4.82
N ARG A 87 -8.08 -10.72 5.22
CA ARG A 87 -9.03 -10.08 4.31
C ARG A 87 -8.37 -8.94 3.53
N ASP A 88 -7.41 -8.24 4.15
CA ASP A 88 -6.59 -7.26 3.43
C ASP A 88 -5.86 -7.93 2.27
N ILE A 89 -5.18 -9.07 2.51
CA ILE A 89 -4.47 -9.81 1.46
C ILE A 89 -5.40 -10.32 0.38
N VAL A 90 -6.47 -11.04 0.76
CA VAL A 90 -7.40 -11.66 -0.20
C VAL A 90 -8.05 -10.60 -1.07
N ASP A 91 -8.71 -9.60 -0.49
CA ASP A 91 -9.49 -8.66 -1.29
C ASP A 91 -8.57 -7.76 -2.14
N ILE A 92 -7.39 -7.38 -1.65
CA ILE A 92 -6.44 -6.57 -2.44
C ILE A 92 -5.91 -7.39 -3.62
N LEU A 93 -5.45 -8.62 -3.41
CA LEU A 93 -4.88 -9.42 -4.51
C LEU A 93 -5.94 -9.90 -5.51
N GLU A 94 -7.19 -10.08 -5.08
CA GLU A 94 -8.28 -10.50 -5.99
C GLU A 94 -8.90 -9.33 -6.76
N GLN A 95 -8.86 -8.10 -6.23
CA GLN A 95 -9.65 -6.98 -6.75
C GLN A 95 -8.83 -5.73 -7.14
N ALA A 96 -7.60 -5.59 -6.66
CA ALA A 96 -6.69 -4.54 -7.11
C ALA A 96 -5.95 -4.98 -8.38
N GLY A 97 -5.69 -4.04 -9.30
CA GLY A 97 -5.03 -4.32 -10.57
C GLY A 97 -3.55 -4.68 -10.43
N ASP A 98 -2.93 -5.03 -11.55
CA ASP A 98 -1.57 -5.61 -11.69
C ASP A 98 -0.40 -4.76 -11.15
N ARG A 99 -0.67 -3.62 -10.51
CA ARG A 99 0.33 -2.75 -9.90
C ARG A 99 0.76 -3.22 -8.50
N ILE A 100 -0.01 -4.08 -7.84
CA ILE A 100 0.27 -4.63 -6.50
C ILE A 100 0.62 -6.11 -6.58
#